data_AF-A0A963RGV2-F1
#
_entry.id   AF-A0A963RGV2-F1
#
_cell.length_a   1.000
_cell.length_b   1.000
_cell.length_c   1.000
_cell.angle_alpha   90.00
_cell.angle_beta   90.00
_cell.angle_gamma   90.00
#
_symmetry.space_group_name_H-M   'P 1'
#
loop_
_entity.id
_entity.type
_entity.pdbx_description
1 polymer ?
#
loop_
_entity_poly.entity_id
_entity_poly.type
_entity_poly.pdbx_seq_one_letter_code
_entity_poly.pdbx_strand_id
1 'polypeptide(L)' 'TSCGWGVPVMDFDHHRETLVKYHAQSDPVEWAYKHRNRRESIDGLPTRQTDRYIAGTMPTPAK' A
#
# COMPACT_ATOMS: atom_id res chain seq x y z
N THR A 1 -0.77 8.67 -30.26
CA THR A 1 0.42 9.48 -29.91
C THR A 1 0.73 9.29 -28.43
N SER A 2 1.61 8.35 -28.11
CA SER A 2 2.04 8.00 -26.74
C SER A 2 3.35 8.68 -26.34
N CYS A 3 3.79 9.71 -27.07
CA CYS A 3 5.10 10.34 -26.88
C CYS A 3 5.25 11.19 -25.60
N GLY A 4 4.18 11.41 -24.83
CA GLY A 4 4.21 12.32 -23.66
C GLY A 4 4.44 11.66 -22.29
N TRP A 5 4.35 10.33 -22.17
CA TRP A 5 4.35 9.65 -20.87
C TRP A 5 5.68 8.99 -20.49
N GLY A 6 6.68 9.00 -21.40
CA GLY A 6 7.93 8.27 -21.23
C GLY A 6 9.17 9.11 -20.93
N VAL A 7 9.09 10.45 -20.99
CA VAL A 7 10.25 11.31 -20.73
C VAL A 7 10.39 11.50 -19.20
N PRO A 8 11.50 11.05 -18.60
CA PRO A 8 11.76 11.32 -17.18
C PRO A 8 11.93 12.83 -16.98
N VAL A 9 11.16 13.40 -16.06
CA VAL A 9 11.40 14.77 -15.59
C VAL A 9 12.74 14.74 -14.85
N MET A 10 13.71 15.53 -15.31
CA MET A 10 15.06 15.60 -14.74
C MET A 10 15.13 16.46 -13.47
N ASP A 11 14.09 17.27 -13.25
CA ASP A 11 13.93 18.12 -12.07
C ASP A 11 12.84 17.58 -11.15
N PHE A 12 13.06 17.73 -9.85
CA PHE A 12 12.05 17.38 -8.84
C PHE A 12 10.96 18.44 -8.81
N ASP A 13 9.79 18.13 -9.41
CA ASP A 13 8.60 18.99 -9.35
C ASP A 13 7.75 18.63 -8.11
N HIS A 14 7.23 17.40 -8.09
CA HIS A 14 6.50 16.85 -6.96
C HIS A 14 6.76 15.35 -6.81
N HIS A 15 6.58 14.83 -5.59
CA HIS A 15 6.50 13.38 -5.42
C HIS A 15 5.34 12.83 -6.24
N ARG A 16 5.59 11.82 -7.08
CA ARG A 16 4.50 11.07 -7.72
C ARG A 16 3.59 10.54 -6.62
N GLU A 17 2.30 10.82 -6.70
CA GLU A 17 1.29 10.29 -5.76
C GLU A 17 1.07 8.76 -5.90
N THR A 18 2.04 8.03 -6.48
CA THR A 18 1.90 6.68 -7.01
C THR A 18 1.79 5.56 -5.96
N LEU A 19 1.57 5.86 -4.69
CA LEU A 19 1.39 4.81 -3.67
C LEU A 19 0.30 5.09 -2.63
N VAL A 20 -0.25 6.31 -2.59
CA VAL A 20 -1.23 6.66 -1.55
C VAL A 20 -2.64 6.19 -1.94
N LYS A 21 -3.03 6.31 -3.22
CA LYS A 21 -4.42 6.00 -3.65
C LYS A 21 -4.88 4.57 -3.34
N TYR A 22 -4.03 3.56 -3.52
CA TYR A 22 -4.43 2.16 -3.29
C TYR A 22 -4.72 1.88 -1.80
N HIS A 23 -3.93 2.47 -0.90
CA HIS A 23 -4.10 2.27 0.54
C HIS A 23 -5.06 3.28 1.19
N ALA A 24 -5.33 4.42 0.55
CA ALA A 24 -6.23 5.45 1.07
C ALA A 24 -7.67 4.96 1.32
N GLN A 25 -8.12 3.94 0.58
CA GLN A 25 -9.44 3.32 0.75
C GLN A 25 -9.38 1.97 1.51
N SER A 26 -8.21 1.56 1.97
CA SER A 26 -8.07 0.29 2.69
C SER A 26 -8.56 0.46 4.13
N ASP A 27 -9.46 -0.43 4.56
CA ASP A 27 -9.76 -0.58 5.99
C ASP A 27 -8.51 -1.11 6.71
N PRO A 28 -7.99 -0.39 7.72
CA PRO A 28 -6.78 -0.80 8.42
C PRO A 28 -6.91 -2.14 9.16
N VAL A 29 -8.12 -2.51 9.61
CA VAL A 29 -8.38 -3.78 10.31
C VAL A 29 -8.35 -4.95 9.32
N GLU A 30 -9.06 -4.82 8.20
CA GLU A 30 -9.05 -5.83 7.13
C GLU A 30 -7.66 -5.99 6.52
N TRP A 31 -6.95 -4.87 6.33
CA TRP A 31 -5.58 -4.89 5.85
C TRP A 31 -4.67 -5.69 6.79
N ALA A 32 -4.76 -5.42 8.10
CA ALA A 32 -3.94 -6.09 9.11
C ALA A 32 -4.26 -7.59 9.19
N TYR A 33 -5.54 -7.97 9.18
CA TYR A 33 -5.97 -9.36 9.16
C TYR A 33 -5.43 -10.10 7.93
N LYS A 34 -5.59 -9.52 6.74
CA LYS A 34 -5.10 -10.10 5.48
C LYS A 34 -3.60 -10.35 5.50
N HIS A 35 -2.80 -9.39 5.98
CA HIS A 35 -1.34 -9.51 5.99
C HIS A 35 -0.84 -10.43 7.11
N ARG A 36 -1.56 -10.53 8.24
CA ARG A 36 -1.31 -11.51 9.31
C ARG A 36 -1.62 -12.96 8.91
N ASN A 37 -2.42 -13.20 7.88
CA ASN A 37 -2.74 -14.58 7.48
C ASN A 37 -1.92 -15.09 6.29
N ARG A 38 -1.24 -14.20 5.56
CA ARG A 38 -0.32 -14.59 4.49
C ARG A 38 1.01 -15.04 5.09
N ARG A 39 1.18 -16.35 5.24
CA ARG A 39 2.41 -16.98 5.73
C ARG A 39 3.23 -17.63 4.63
N GLU A 40 2.69 -17.69 3.41
CA GLU A 40 3.30 -18.36 2.27
C GLU A 40 3.23 -17.46 1.03
N SER A 41 4.20 -17.60 0.14
CA SER A 41 4.20 -16.96 -1.18
C SER A 41 3.22 -17.68 -2.12
N ILE A 42 3.01 -17.10 -3.30
CA ILE A 42 2.20 -17.74 -4.36
C ILE A 42 2.79 -19.10 -4.80
N ASP A 43 4.09 -19.28 -4.62
CA ASP A 43 4.81 -20.51 -4.94
C ASP A 43 4.91 -21.47 -3.74
N GLY A 44 4.24 -21.17 -2.62
CA GLY A 44 4.21 -22.03 -1.42
C GLY A 44 5.45 -21.93 -0.51
N LEU A 45 6.31 -20.93 -0.72
CA LEU A 45 7.48 -20.72 0.14
C LEU A 45 7.09 -19.95 1.41
N PRO A 46 7.68 -20.27 2.58
CA PRO A 46 7.40 -19.53 3.81
C PRO A 46 7.82 -18.06 3.65
N THR A 47 6.95 -17.15 4.10
CA THR A 47 7.19 -15.71 4.07
C THR A 47 7.17 -15.12 5.47
N ARG A 48 7.97 -14.07 5.67
CA ARG A 48 7.93 -13.27 6.90
C ARG A 48 6.79 -12.27 6.82
N GLN A 49 5.95 -12.24 7.86
CA GLN A 49 4.88 -11.26 7.94
C GLN A 49 5.47 -9.86 8.15
N THR A 50 4.79 -8.85 7.60
CA THR A 50 5.22 -7.47 7.78
C THR A 50 4.90 -7.00 9.20
N ASP A 51 5.85 -6.33 9.84
CA ASP A 51 5.63 -5.63 11.12
C ASP A 51 5.08 -4.21 10.89
N ARG A 52 5.08 -3.75 9.64
CA ARG A 52 4.58 -2.43 9.28
C ARG A 52 3.07 -2.42 9.43
N TYR A 53 2.55 -1.63 10.36
CA TYR A 53 1.13 -1.32 10.41
C TYR A 53 0.83 -0.11 9.52
N ILE A 54 -0.12 -0.24 8.58
CA ILE A 54 -0.64 0.90 7.83
C ILE A 54 -1.81 1.47 8.64
N ALA A 55 -1.51 2.47 9.47
CA ALA A 55 -2.54 3.22 10.18
C ALA A 55 -3.33 4.06 9.15
N GLY A 56 -4.53 3.60 8.78
CA GLY A 56 -5.56 4.50 8.27
C GLY A 56 -6.07 5.40 9.39
N THR A 57 -6.92 6.38 9.07
CA THR A 57 -7.68 7.10 10.11
C THR A 57 -8.47 6.06 10.91
N MET A 58 -8.09 5.86 12.17
CA MET A 58 -8.77 4.90 13.03
C MET A 58 -10.21 5.38 13.25
N PRO A 59 -11.23 4.52 13.07
CA PRO A 59 -12.59 4.90 13.44
C PRO A 59 -12.61 5.20 14.93
N THR A 60 -13.10 6.39 15.30
CA THR A 60 -13.32 6.75 16.71
C THR A 60 -14.25 5.71 17.33
N PRO A 61 -13.87 5.07 18.46
CA PRO A 61 -14.77 4.13 19.12
C PRO A 61 -16.06 4.84 19.51
N ALA A 62 -17.20 4.28 19.10
CA ALA A 62 -18.50 4.75 19.56
C ALA A 62 -18.58 4.57 21.08
N LYS A 63 -18.98 5.64 21.78
CA LYS A 63 -19.23 5.62 23.23
C LYS A 63 -20.41 4.73 23.57
#